data_AF-A0A3D3X0J0-F1
#
_entry.id   AF-A0A3D3X0J0-F1
#
_cell.length_a   1.000
_cell.length_b   1.000
_cell.length_c   1.000
_cell.angle_alpha   90.00
_cell.angle_beta   90.00
_cell.angle_gamma   90.00
#
_symmetry.space_group_name_H-M   'P 1'
#
loop_
_entity.id
_entity.type
_entity.pdbx_description
1 polymer ?
#
loop_
_entity_poly.entity_id
_entity_poly.type
_entity_poly.pdbx_seq_one_letter_code
_entity_poly.pdbx_strand_id
1 'polypeptide(L)' 'MHEIPSNLKRLLFGMGARWHALMAIVMNFAGLGCLIVGIVGDASNRILGLEPTNWFIMAAALWLWALAAWICGYMAAKEG' A
#
# COMPACT_ATOMS: atom_id res chain seq x y z
N MET A 1 28.47 -8.05 2.54
CA MET A 1 27.07 -8.25 2.97
C MET A 1 26.87 -9.74 3.07
N HIS A 2 26.38 -10.25 4.20
CA HIS A 2 26.14 -11.68 4.34
C HIS A 2 24.98 -12.04 3.39
N GLU A 3 25.21 -12.92 2.42
CA GLU A 3 24.16 -13.35 1.51
C GLU A 3 23.05 -14.03 2.32
N ILE A 4 21.81 -13.55 2.21
CA ILE A 4 20.68 -14.19 2.89
C ILE A 4 20.48 -15.57 2.25
N PRO A 5 20.37 -16.65 3.05
CA PRO A 5 20.13 -17.98 2.53
C PRO A 5 18.83 -18.00 1.71
N SER A 6 18.84 -18.69 0.56
CA SER A 6 17.75 -18.72 -0.42
C SER A 6 16.39 -19.12 0.18
N ASN A 7 16.41 -19.97 1.21
CA ASN A 7 15.22 -20.42 1.93
C ASN A 7 14.55 -19.27 2.71
N LEU A 8 15.35 -18.36 3.27
CA LEU A 8 14.88 -17.16 3.99
C LEU A 8 14.45 -16.06 3.02
N LYS A 9 15.09 -15.93 1.85
CA LYS A 9 14.67 -14.96 0.83
C LYS A 9 13.22 -15.16 0.40
N ARG A 10 12.78 -16.41 0.25
CA ARG A 10 11.40 -16.74 -0.12
C ARG A 10 10.40 -16.44 1.00
N LEU A 11 10.82 -16.51 2.26
CA LEU A 11 10.02 -16.15 3.43
C LEU A 11 9.93 -14.62 3.60
N LEU A 12 11.04 -13.92 3.42
CA LEU A 12 11.16 -12.47 3.62
C LEU A 12 10.59 -11.66 2.45
N PHE A 13 10.71 -12.16 1.22
CA PHE A 13 10.34 -11.45 0.00
C PHE A 13 9.25 -12.15 -0.81
N GLY A 14 8.68 -13.24 -0.29
CA GLY A 14 7.52 -13.92 -0.84
C GLY A 14 7.64 -14.30 -2.31
N MET A 15 6.70 -13.81 -3.13
CA MET A 15 6.65 -14.00 -4.59
C MET A 15 7.66 -13.11 -5.37
N GLY A 16 8.56 -12.42 -4.67
CA GLY A 16 9.65 -11.63 -5.24
C GLY A 16 9.31 -10.17 -5.50
N ALA A 17 10.32 -9.40 -5.90
CA ALA A 17 10.25 -7.94 -6.06
C ALA A 17 9.13 -7.47 -7.00
N ARG A 18 8.87 -8.20 -8.09
CA ARG A 18 7.83 -7.86 -9.08
C ARG A 18 6.43 -7.90 -8.48
N TRP A 19 6.13 -8.89 -7.65
CA TRP A 19 4.82 -9.01 -7.02
C TRP A 19 4.58 -7.87 -6.03
N HIS A 20 5.58 -7.58 -5.18
CA HIS A 20 5.54 -6.47 -4.24
C HIS A 20 5.37 -5.10 -4.92
N ALA A 21 6.06 -4.88 -6.06
CA ALA A 21 5.90 -3.67 -6.86
C ALA A 21 4.49 -3.54 -7.47
N LEU A 22 3.92 -4.63 -7.99
CA LEU A 22 2.55 -4.64 -8.52
C LEU A 22 1.53 -4.34 -7.42
N MET A 23 1.66 -4.97 -6.24
CA MET A 23 0.78 -4.71 -5.11
C MET A 23 0.87 -3.27 -4.62
N ALA A 24 2.09 -2.70 -4.57
CA ALA A 24 2.28 -1.29 -4.24
C ALA A 24 1.54 -0.36 -5.22
N ILE A 25 1.60 -0.64 -6.53
CA ILE A 25 0.88 0.14 -7.55
C ILE A 25 -0.63 0.05 -7.34
N VAL A 26 -1.17 -1.17 -7.21
CA VAL A 26 -2.62 -1.41 -7.01
C VAL A 26 -3.12 -0.70 -5.76
N MET A 27 -2.40 -0.82 -4.65
CA MET A 27 -2.77 -0.18 -3.38
C MET A 27 -2.68 1.34 -3.45
N ASN A 28 -1.73 1.87 -4.22
CA ASN A 28 -1.61 3.31 -4.42
C ASN A 28 -2.82 3.89 -5.17
N PHE A 29 -3.26 3.21 -6.24
CA PHE A 29 -4.48 3.59 -6.97
C PHE A 29 -5.75 3.41 -6.12
N ALA A 30 -5.84 2.33 -5.35
CA ALA A 30 -6.95 2.11 -4.43
C ALA A 30 -7.03 3.21 -3.35
N GLY A 31 -5.88 3.59 -2.77
CA GLY A 31 -5.79 4.69 -1.81
C GLY A 31 -6.19 6.03 -2.43
N LEU A 32 -5.79 6.28 -3.68
CA LEU A 32 -6.20 7.48 -4.42
C LEU A 32 -7.71 7.51 -4.68
N GLY A 33 -8.32 6.36 -4.97
CA GLY A 33 -9.78 6.22 -5.06
C GLY A 33 -10.48 6.53 -3.73
N CYS A 34 -10.00 5.97 -2.62
CA CYS A 34 -10.52 6.28 -1.28
C CYS A 34 -10.39 7.76 -0.93
N LEU A 35 -9.28 8.41 -1.31
CA LEU A 35 -9.09 9.85 -1.10
C LEU A 35 -10.13 10.67 -1.88
N ILE A 36 -10.32 10.37 -3.17
CA ILE A 36 -11.31 11.06 -4.01
C ILE A 36 -12.71 10.91 -3.42
N VAL A 37 -13.09 9.69 -3.01
CA VAL A 37 -14.38 9.43 -2.37
C VAL A 37 -14.50 10.18 -1.04
N GLY A 38 -13.42 10.28 -0.25
CA GLY A 38 -13.39 11.09 0.96
C GLY A 38 -13.63 12.58 0.68
N ILE A 39 -12.92 13.17 -0.29
CA ILE A 39 -13.06 14.59 -0.65
C ILE A 39 -14.47 14.89 -1.20
N VAL A 40 -14.96 14.06 -2.13
CA VAL A 40 -16.29 14.24 -2.73
C VAL A 40 -17.39 14.01 -1.67
N GLY A 41 -17.20 13.02 -0.80
CA GLY A 41 -18.11 12.74 0.32
C GLY A 41 -18.18 13.89 1.31
N ASP A 42 -17.05 14.53 1.62
CA ASP A 42 -17.00 15.72 2.46
C ASP A 42 -17.70 16.92 1.82
N ALA A 43 -17.39 17.20 0.55
CA ALA A 43 -18.01 18.28 -0.19
C ALA A 43 -19.53 18.10 -0.42
N SER A 44 -20.01 16.86 -0.46
CA SER A 44 -21.42 16.52 -0.71
C SER A 44 -22.24 16.35 0.56
N ASN A 45 -21.60 16.22 1.73
CA ASN A 45 -22.30 15.95 2.98
C ASN A 45 -23.00 17.21 3.50
N ARG A 46 -24.33 17.13 3.66
CA ARG A 46 -25.16 18.11 4.38
C ARG A 46 -25.59 17.60 5.77
N ILE A 47 -25.19 16.39 6.15
CA ILE A 47 -25.60 15.72 7.38
C ILE A 47 -24.36 15.17 8.10
N LEU A 48 -24.21 15.53 9.37
CA LEU A 48 -23.22 15.00 10.32
C LEU A 48 -23.57 13.53 10.62
N GLY A 49 -22.82 12.54 10.12
CA GLY A 49 -23.08 11.16 10.59
C GLY A 49 -22.33 10.01 9.92
N LEU A 50 -21.98 10.10 8.63
CA LEU A 50 -21.03 9.18 8.00
C LEU A 50 -19.82 10.00 7.57
N GLU A 51 -18.91 10.15 8.52
CA GLU A 51 -17.82 11.08 8.43
C GLU A 51 -16.87 10.69 7.28
N PRO A 52 -16.60 11.60 6.34
CA PRO A 52 -15.61 11.45 5.26
C PRO A 52 -14.23 10.99 5.76
N THR A 53 -13.96 11.20 7.03
CA THR A 53 -12.80 10.76 7.80
C THR A 53 -12.49 9.27 7.61
N ASN A 54 -13.50 8.39 7.53
CA ASN A 54 -13.27 6.94 7.39
C ASN A 54 -12.62 6.57 6.04
N TRP A 55 -13.02 7.24 4.95
CA TRP A 55 -12.42 7.06 3.64
C TRP A 55 -11.00 7.62 3.58
N PHE A 56 -10.75 8.70 4.30
CA PHE A 56 -9.43 9.29 4.46
C PHE A 56 -8.48 8.36 5.24
N ILE A 57 -8.96 7.75 6.34
CA ILE A 57 -8.22 6.76 7.12
C ILE A 57 -7.91 5.52 6.27
N MET A 58 -8.88 5.04 5.49
CA MET A 58 -8.68 3.95 4.53
C MET A 58 -7.61 4.29 3.48
N ALA A 59 -7.64 5.50 2.91
CA ALA A 59 -6.64 5.96 1.95
C ALA A 59 -5.23 5.95 2.58
N ALA A 60 -5.09 6.49 3.80
CA ALA A 60 -3.83 6.51 4.53
C ALA A 60 -3.31 5.10 4.83
N ALA A 61 -4.18 4.19 5.27
CA ALA A 61 -3.81 2.79 5.53
C ALA A 61 -3.33 2.08 4.27
N LEU A 62 -4.01 2.29 3.13
CA LEU A 62 -3.62 1.71 1.84
C LEU A 62 -2.28 2.24 1.34
N TRP A 63 -1.99 3.53 1.53
CA TRP A 63 -0.69 4.10 1.17
C TRP A 63 0.45 3.64 2.08
N LEU A 64 0.20 3.51 3.39
CA LEU A 64 1.18 2.92 4.31
C LEU A 64 1.52 1.48 3.91
N TRP A 65 0.51 0.70 3.55
CA TRP A 65 0.72 -0.66 3.07
C TRP A 65 1.44 -0.70 1.71
N ALA A 66 1.09 0.19 0.79
CA ALA A 66 1.78 0.33 -0.50
C ALA A 66 3.26 0.66 -0.31
N LEU A 67 3.58 1.54 0.63
CA LEU A 67 4.95 1.93 0.98
C LEU A 67 5.73 0.77 1.60
N ALA A 68 5.13 0.02 2.53
CA ALA A 68 5.74 -1.20 3.08
C ALA A 68 6.00 -2.24 1.99
N ALA A 69 5.03 -2.48 1.10
CA ALA A 69 5.19 -3.40 -0.04
C ALA A 69 6.31 -2.92 -0.98
N TRP A 70 6.42 -1.63 -1.25
CA TRP A 70 7.49 -1.06 -2.06
C TRP A 70 8.87 -1.27 -1.44
N ILE A 71 9.03 -1.03 -0.13
CA ILE A 71 10.30 -1.27 0.59
C ILE A 71 10.69 -2.75 0.54
N CYS A 72 9.75 -3.66 0.79
CA CYS A 72 9.98 -5.10 0.66
C CYS A 72 10.41 -5.47 -0.77
N GLY A 73 9.77 -4.90 -1.79
CA GLY A 73 10.13 -5.11 -3.19
C GLY A 73 11.53 -4.57 -3.54
N TYR A 74 11.89 -3.39 -3.03
CA TYR A 74 13.21 -2.79 -3.22
C TYR A 74 14.33 -3.62 -2.58
N MET A 75 14.14 -4.05 -1.34
CA MET A 75 15.11 -4.92 -0.65
C MET A 75 15.21 -6.28 -1.35
N ALA A 76 14.10 -6.86 -1.79
CA ALA A 76 14.09 -8.09 -2.58
C ALA A 76 14.89 -7.95 -3.89
N ALA A 77 14.76 -6.81 -4.58
CA ALA A 77 15.49 -6.52 -5.81
C ALA A 77 16.99 -6.29 -5.58
N LYS A 78 17.37 -5.79 -4.40
CA LYS A 78 18.77 -5.59 -4.01
C LYS A 78 19.48 -6.90 -3.64
N GLU A 79 18.71 -7.92 -3.27
CA GLU A 79 19.22 -9.26 -2.92
C GLU A 79 19.15 -10.30 -4.04
N GLY A 80 18.41 -10.01 -5.11
CA GLY A 80 18.40 -10.81 -6.34
C GLY A 80 19.63 -10.54 -7.18
#